data_AF-A0A7X6VNX6-F1
#
_entry.id   AF-A0A7X6VNX6-F1
#
_cell.length_a   1.000
_cell.length_b   1.000
_cell.length_c   1.000
_cell.angle_alpha   90.00
_cell.angle_beta   90.00
_cell.angle_gamma   90.00
#
_symmetry.space_group_name_H-M   'P 1'
#
loop_
_entity.id
_entity.type
_entity.pdbx_description
1 polymer ?
#
loop_
_entity_poly.entity_id
_entity_poly.type
_entity_poly.pdbx_seq_one_letter_code
_entity_poly.pdbx_strand_id
1 'polypeptide(L)'
;MKAYIDDFNLIRIEGLEPIKYVAMKNNKVRLKRINKTTVLGYLKNELVLNIENIVYVNDYKLVLEIGLVTQTASFNQKYQYDGPLGAIYQKDATSFYVFSPTAQDLKVVLDGISYEMIYLDGVWEATIKGDHHLKPYYYLVKNRSF
;
A
#
# COMPACT_ATOMS: atom_id res chain seq x y z
N MET A 1 19.92 -1.78 6.11
CA MET A 1 19.11 -0.57 6.33
C MET A 1 17.68 -0.87 5.96
N LYS A 2 16.71 -0.21 6.59
CA LYS A 2 15.29 -0.31 6.28
C LYS A 2 14.70 1.10 6.23
N ALA A 3 13.63 1.26 5.47
CA ALA A 3 12.94 2.52 5.34
C ALA A 3 11.43 2.29 5.27
N TYR A 4 10.68 3.13 5.97
CA TYR A 4 9.27 2.93 6.28
C TYR A 4 8.46 4.17 5.91
N ILE A 5 7.21 3.98 5.47
CA ILE A 5 6.19 5.02 5.35
C ILE A 5 5.46 5.12 6.68
N ASP A 6 5.76 6.15 7.47
CA ASP A 6 5.11 6.39 8.75
C ASP A 6 3.94 7.38 8.65
N ASP A 7 3.90 8.18 7.57
CA ASP A 7 2.75 8.99 7.14
C ASP A 7 2.88 9.29 5.62
N PHE A 8 1.85 9.85 4.97
CA PHE A 8 1.91 10.15 3.52
C PHE A 8 3.07 11.07 3.14
N ASN A 9 3.50 11.95 4.04
CA ASN A 9 4.65 12.84 3.84
C ASN A 9 5.81 12.55 4.81
N LEU A 10 5.82 11.40 5.47
CA LEU A 10 6.81 11.08 6.49
C LEU A 10 7.38 9.69 6.26
N ILE A 11 8.70 9.64 6.07
CA ILE A 11 9.44 8.38 6.06
C ILE A 11 10.35 8.28 7.27
N ARG A 12 10.54 7.06 7.77
CA ARG A 12 11.54 6.73 8.79
C ARG A 12 12.58 5.82 8.18
N ILE A 13 13.85 6.13 8.40
CA ILE A 13 14.97 5.33 7.89
C ILE A 13 15.80 4.87 9.07
N GLU A 14 16.10 3.58 9.11
CA GLU A 14 16.84 2.92 10.17
C GLU A 14 17.99 2.09 9.59
N GLY A 15 19.17 2.23 10.17
CA GLY A 15 20.38 1.54 9.76
C GLY A 15 21.21 1.03 10.91
N LEU A 16 22.30 0.34 10.57
CA LEU A 16 23.38 0.02 11.52
C LEU A 16 24.55 1.02 11.40
N GLU A 17 24.55 1.80 10.33
CA GLU A 17 25.58 2.79 10.01
C GLU A 17 25.03 4.22 10.03
N PRO A 18 25.89 5.23 10.20
CA PRO A 18 25.47 6.63 10.13
C PRO A 18 24.80 7.00 8.80
N ILE A 19 23.61 7.59 8.89
CA ILE A 19 22.87 8.08 7.73
C ILE A 19 23.37 9.49 7.40
N LYS A 20 24.05 9.64 6.25
CA LYS A 20 24.66 10.91 5.79
C LYS A 20 23.83 11.58 4.69
N TYR A 21 23.35 10.79 3.74
CA TYR A 21 22.62 11.27 2.57
C TYR A 21 21.30 10.53 2.42
N VAL A 22 20.24 11.26 2.06
CA VAL A 22 18.92 10.71 1.74
C VAL A 22 18.34 11.49 0.57
N ALA A 23 17.87 10.79 -0.45
CA ALA A 23 17.18 11.38 -1.59
C ALA A 23 16.04 10.50 -2.11
N MET A 24 15.04 11.14 -2.71
CA MET A 24 13.94 10.46 -3.39
C MET A 24 13.70 11.11 -4.74
N LYS A 25 13.39 10.29 -5.75
CA LYS A 25 12.99 10.81 -7.06
C LYS A 25 11.70 11.60 -6.91
N ASN A 26 11.62 12.78 -7.53
CA ASN A 26 10.43 13.64 -7.56
C ASN A 26 9.93 14.11 -6.17
N ASN A 27 10.76 14.03 -5.12
CA ASN A 27 10.38 14.49 -3.80
C ASN A 27 11.55 15.19 -3.10
N LYS A 28 11.29 16.39 -2.55
CA LYS A 28 12.28 17.08 -1.70
C LYS A 28 12.18 16.48 -0.29
N VAL A 29 13.31 16.04 0.25
CA VAL A 29 13.39 15.42 1.57
C VAL A 29 14.04 16.38 2.56
N ARG A 30 13.31 16.77 3.61
CA ARG A 30 13.85 17.51 4.76
C ARG A 30 14.10 16.54 5.90
N LEU A 31 15.35 16.42 6.35
CA LEU A 31 15.73 15.45 7.36
C LEU A 31 15.64 16.02 8.78
N LYS A 32 15.15 15.20 9.70
CA LYS A 32 15.29 15.38 11.15
C LYS A 32 16.02 14.17 11.72
N ARG A 33 17.21 14.40 12.26
CA ARG A 33 18.01 13.33 12.86
C ARG A 33 17.46 12.97 14.23
N ILE A 34 17.20 11.68 14.46
CA ILE A 34 16.84 11.17 15.79
C ILE A 34 18.10 10.73 16.51
N ASN A 35 18.95 9.95 15.83
CA ASN A 35 20.27 9.56 16.30
C ASN A 35 21.19 9.29 15.08
N LYS A 36 22.36 8.68 15.28
CA LYS A 36 23.30 8.40 14.17
C LYS A 36 22.70 7.47 13.11
N THR A 37 21.91 6.48 13.54
CA THR A 37 21.39 5.38 12.73
C THR A 37 19.92 5.52 12.34
N THR A 38 19.22 6.53 12.88
CA THR A 38 17.79 6.77 12.64
C THR A 38 17.53 8.22 12.24
N VAL A 39 16.83 8.41 11.12
CA VAL A 39 16.39 9.73 10.64
C VAL A 39 14.93 9.69 10.21
N LEU A 40 14.25 10.82 10.39
CA LEU A 40 12.94 11.08 9.78
C LEU A 40 13.14 11.95 8.53
N GLY A 41 12.46 11.61 7.45
CA GLY A 41 12.40 12.39 6.22
C GLY A 41 11.01 12.95 6.00
N TYR A 42 10.88 14.28 6.05
CA TYR A 42 9.66 15.00 5.70
C TYR A 42 9.67 15.30 4.21
N LEU A 43 8.63 14.84 3.52
CA LEU A 43 8.48 14.91 2.08
C LEU A 43 7.63 16.10 1.68
N LYS A 44 7.93 16.71 0.53
CA LYS A 44 7.10 17.78 -0.04
C LYS A 44 5.80 17.23 -0.64
N ASN A 45 5.87 16.09 -1.31
CA ASN A 45 4.74 15.46 -1.99
C ASN A 45 4.31 14.20 -1.24
N GLU A 46 3.02 13.86 -1.29
CA GLU A 46 2.47 12.64 -0.68
C GLU A 46 2.96 11.39 -1.42
N LEU A 47 3.19 10.33 -0.65
CA LEU A 47 3.45 9.00 -1.16
C LEU A 47 2.14 8.29 -1.50
N VAL A 48 2.20 7.48 -2.55
CA VAL A 48 1.11 6.60 -2.96
C VAL A 48 1.42 5.20 -2.40
N LEU A 49 0.48 4.62 -1.63
CA LEU A 49 0.77 3.42 -0.82
C LEU A 49 0.75 2.11 -1.61
N ASN A 50 -0.01 2.05 -2.71
CA ASN A 50 -0.14 0.85 -3.55
C ASN A 50 0.94 0.74 -4.64
N ILE A 51 2.00 1.57 -4.59
CA ILE A 51 3.12 1.52 -5.54
C ILE A 51 4.47 1.39 -4.81
N GLU A 52 5.50 0.98 -5.55
CA GLU A 52 6.86 0.98 -5.03
C GLU A 52 7.41 2.40 -4.94
N ASN A 53 7.68 2.84 -3.71
CA ASN A 53 8.37 4.10 -3.45
C ASN A 53 9.84 3.81 -3.13
N ILE A 54 10.76 4.47 -3.84
CA ILE A 54 12.21 4.22 -3.70
C ILE A 54 12.88 5.42 -3.03
N VAL A 55 13.72 5.12 -2.03
CA VAL A 55 14.61 6.08 -1.37
C VAL A 55 16.06 5.64 -1.53
N TYR A 56 16.93 6.60 -1.81
CA TYR A 56 18.38 6.42 -1.85
C TYR A 56 18.97 6.91 -0.54
N VAL A 57 19.68 6.04 0.17
CA VAL A 57 20.27 6.33 1.49
C VAL A 57 21.74 5.98 1.45
N ASN A 58 22.62 6.98 1.57
CA ASN A 58 24.04 6.82 1.24
C ASN A 58 24.18 6.16 -0.15
N ASP A 59 24.79 4.98 -0.22
CA ASP A 59 24.99 4.19 -1.44
C ASP A 59 23.91 3.11 -1.67
N TYR A 60 22.89 3.05 -0.81
CA TYR A 60 21.84 2.04 -0.86
C TYR A 60 20.59 2.56 -1.58
N LYS A 61 20.03 1.71 -2.45
CA LYS A 61 18.67 1.87 -3.00
C LYS A 61 17.71 1.01 -2.19
N LEU A 62 16.78 1.65 -1.48
CA LEU A 62 15.81 0.98 -0.62
C LEU A 62 14.40 1.22 -1.17
N VAL A 63 13.55 0.19 -1.08
CA VAL A 63 12.11 0.35 -1.27
C VAL A 63 11.49 0.62 0.09
N LEU A 64 10.56 1.58 0.15
CA LEU A 64 9.84 1.90 1.38
C LEU A 64 8.85 0.79 1.72
N GLU A 65 8.91 0.31 2.96
CA GLU A 65 7.95 -0.60 3.56
C GLU A 65 6.80 0.18 4.21
N ILE A 66 5.63 -0.43 4.37
CA ILE A 66 4.55 0.17 5.17
C ILE A 66 5.00 0.20 6.63
N GLY A 67 5.07 1.40 7.20
CA GLY A 67 5.37 1.61 8.61
C GLY A 67 4.10 1.92 9.40
N LEU A 68 4.10 3.05 10.10
CA LEU A 68 3.00 3.48 10.96
C LEU A 68 1.84 4.15 10.21
N VAL A 69 1.94 4.38 8.89
CA VAL A 69 0.93 5.14 8.13
C VAL A 69 -0.48 4.59 8.27
N THR A 70 -0.68 3.27 8.35
CA THR A 70 -2.02 2.67 8.50
C THR A 70 -2.68 2.92 9.86
N GLN A 71 -1.93 3.48 10.82
CA GLN A 71 -2.40 3.79 12.17
C GLN A 71 -2.62 5.31 12.36
N THR A 72 -2.39 6.13 11.34
CA THR A 72 -2.53 7.58 11.45
C THR A 72 -3.97 8.04 11.20
N ALA A 73 -4.32 9.20 11.77
CA ALA A 73 -5.60 9.85 11.49
C ALA A 73 -5.71 10.28 10.02
N SER A 74 -4.59 10.71 9.40
CA SER A 74 -4.53 11.08 7.98
C SER A 74 -4.91 9.90 7.08
N PHE A 75 -4.44 8.69 7.39
CA PHE A 75 -4.79 7.49 6.63
C PHE A 75 -6.26 7.15 6.76
N ASN A 76 -6.79 7.14 7.99
CA ASN A 76 -8.21 6.90 8.23
C ASN A 76 -9.09 7.91 7.52
N GLN A 77 -8.72 9.19 7.53
CA GLN A 77 -9.45 10.24 6.82
C GLN A 77 -9.41 10.07 5.30
N LYS A 78 -8.25 9.67 4.74
CA LYS A 78 -8.07 9.54 3.29
C LYS A 78 -8.76 8.31 2.70
N TYR A 79 -8.72 7.20 3.41
CA TYR A 79 -9.24 5.91 2.93
C TYR A 79 -10.52 5.49 3.64
N GLN A 80 -11.24 6.43 4.28
CA GLN A 80 -12.58 6.14 4.77
C GLN A 80 -13.45 5.71 3.59
N TYR A 81 -14.09 4.55 3.74
CA TYR A 81 -14.91 3.96 2.69
C TYR A 81 -16.22 3.44 3.29
N ASP A 82 -17.33 4.04 2.85
CA ASP A 82 -18.68 3.70 3.30
C ASP A 82 -19.45 2.86 2.25
N GLY A 83 -18.76 2.42 1.19
CA GLY A 83 -19.35 1.62 0.11
C GLY A 83 -19.41 0.12 0.41
N PRO A 84 -19.81 -0.70 -0.58
CA PRO A 84 -19.94 -2.15 -0.41
C PRO A 84 -18.58 -2.83 -0.20
N LEU A 85 -18.54 -3.81 0.70
CA LEU A 85 -17.39 -4.70 0.91
C LEU A 85 -17.81 -6.16 0.78
N GLY A 86 -16.87 -7.02 0.40
CA GLY A 86 -17.11 -8.46 0.21
C GLY A 86 -17.70 -8.78 -1.17
N ALA A 87 -18.46 -9.88 -1.23
CA ALA A 87 -19.08 -10.36 -2.47
C ALA A 87 -20.56 -9.96 -2.52
N ILE A 88 -20.91 -9.11 -3.48
CA ILE A 88 -22.28 -8.66 -3.75
C ILE A 88 -22.82 -9.48 -4.91
N TYR A 89 -23.63 -10.48 -4.58
CA TYR A 89 -24.20 -11.41 -5.55
C TYR A 89 -25.47 -10.85 -6.21
N GLN A 90 -25.54 -11.02 -7.52
CA GLN A 90 -26.74 -10.93 -8.34
C GLN A 90 -26.79 -12.17 -9.25
N LYS A 91 -27.97 -12.51 -9.76
CA LYS A 91 -28.15 -13.73 -10.57
C LYS A 91 -27.32 -13.72 -11.86
N ASP A 92 -27.02 -12.54 -12.39
CA ASP A 92 -26.29 -12.30 -13.63
C ASP A 92 -24.83 -11.92 -13.43
N ALA A 93 -24.39 -11.60 -12.19
CA ALA A 93 -23.01 -11.29 -11.86
C ALA A 93 -22.75 -11.26 -10.34
N THR A 94 -21.49 -11.42 -9.94
CA THR A 94 -21.02 -11.09 -8.58
C THR A 94 -19.95 -10.01 -8.64
N SER A 95 -20.12 -8.94 -7.86
CA SER A 95 -19.11 -7.90 -7.66
C SER A 95 -18.36 -8.13 -6.36
N PHE A 96 -17.03 -8.06 -6.40
CA PHE A 96 -16.13 -8.25 -5.27
C PHE A 96 -15.46 -6.93 -4.93
N TYR A 97 -15.48 -6.57 -3.64
CA TYR A 97 -14.89 -5.34 -3.12
C TYR A 97 -13.99 -5.67 -1.93
N VAL A 98 -12.74 -5.24 -1.98
CA VAL A 98 -11.76 -5.48 -0.92
C VAL A 98 -11.07 -4.19 -0.53
N PHE A 99 -11.24 -3.76 0.72
CA PHE A 99 -10.48 -2.66 1.27
C PHE A 99 -9.03 -3.12 1.53
N SER A 100 -8.10 -2.67 0.68
CA SER A 100 -6.68 -2.98 0.81
C SER A 100 -5.81 -1.86 0.21
N PRO A 101 -5.82 -0.66 0.83
CA PRO A 101 -5.19 0.53 0.28
C PRO A 101 -3.66 0.44 0.14
N THR A 102 -3.02 -0.50 0.84
CA THR A 102 -1.58 -0.75 0.79
C THR A 102 -1.18 -1.89 -0.14
N ALA A 103 -2.13 -2.70 -0.62
CA ALA A 103 -1.82 -3.77 -1.55
C ALA A 103 -1.30 -3.18 -2.86
N GLN A 104 -0.34 -3.85 -3.49
CA GLN A 104 0.21 -3.45 -4.78
C GLN A 104 -0.50 -4.15 -5.94
N ASP A 105 -1.08 -5.31 -5.66
CA ASP A 105 -1.81 -6.15 -6.60
C ASP A 105 -2.83 -6.97 -5.83
N LEU A 106 -4.00 -7.22 -6.43
CA LEU A 106 -5.07 -7.98 -5.82
C LEU A 106 -5.87 -8.73 -6.89
N LYS A 107 -6.08 -10.02 -6.62
CA LYS A 107 -6.89 -10.90 -7.47
C LYS A 107 -7.98 -11.57 -6.65
N VAL A 108 -9.14 -11.77 -7.26
CA VAL A 108 -10.14 -12.71 -6.76
C VAL A 108 -10.00 -14.02 -7.52
N VAL A 109 -9.88 -15.12 -6.79
CA VAL A 109 -9.93 -16.46 -7.35
C VAL A 109 -11.31 -17.04 -7.06
N LEU A 110 -12.14 -17.19 -8.09
CA LEU A 110 -13.50 -17.70 -8.01
C LEU A 110 -13.56 -19.06 -8.71
N ASP A 111 -13.91 -20.11 -7.97
CA ASP A 111 -14.03 -21.49 -8.50
C ASP A 111 -12.75 -21.96 -9.22
N GLY A 112 -11.60 -21.58 -8.67
CA GLY A 112 -10.27 -21.87 -9.22
C GLY A 112 -9.80 -20.93 -10.34
N ILE A 113 -10.62 -20.01 -10.82
CA ILE A 113 -10.27 -19.05 -11.89
C ILE A 113 -9.88 -17.71 -11.28
N SER A 114 -8.71 -17.18 -11.65
CA SER A 114 -8.20 -15.90 -11.16
C SER A 114 -8.64 -14.73 -12.04
N TYR A 115 -9.08 -13.65 -11.40
CA TYR A 115 -9.45 -12.38 -12.04
C TYR A 115 -8.69 -11.23 -11.39
N GLU A 116 -8.08 -10.38 -12.21
CA GLU A 116 -7.45 -9.13 -11.75
C GLU A 116 -8.51 -8.18 -11.19
N MET A 117 -8.18 -7.47 -10.12
CA MET A 117 -9.04 -6.44 -9.54
C MET A 117 -8.48 -5.05 -9.85
N ILE A 118 -9.37 -4.09 -9.97
CA ILE A 118 -9.04 -2.69 -10.27
C ILE A 118 -8.98 -1.92 -8.97
N TYR A 119 -7.89 -1.19 -8.75
CA TYR A 119 -7.74 -0.30 -7.59
C TYR A 119 -8.48 1.02 -7.80
N LEU A 120 -9.36 1.37 -6.87
CA LEU A 120 -10.08 2.63 -6.81
C LEU A 120 -10.08 3.13 -5.36
N ASP A 121 -9.34 4.22 -5.10
CA ASP A 121 -9.35 4.96 -3.83
C ASP A 121 -9.25 4.09 -2.55
N GLY A 122 -8.41 3.05 -2.58
CA GLY A 122 -8.17 2.15 -1.45
C GLY A 122 -8.97 0.84 -1.47
N VAL A 123 -9.93 0.72 -2.38
CA VAL A 123 -10.72 -0.48 -2.61
C VAL A 123 -10.30 -1.14 -3.91
N TRP A 124 -10.21 -2.46 -3.89
CA TRP A 124 -10.02 -3.28 -5.08
C TRP A 124 -11.36 -3.85 -5.51
N GLU A 125 -11.68 -3.75 -6.80
CA GLU A 125 -12.97 -4.11 -7.36
C GLU A 125 -12.87 -5.06 -8.56
N ALA A 126 -13.76 -6.05 -8.64
CA ALA A 126 -13.97 -6.85 -9.84
C ALA A 126 -15.42 -7.32 -9.94
N THR A 127 -16.00 -7.24 -11.14
CA THR A 127 -17.33 -7.79 -11.44
C THR A 127 -17.19 -8.95 -12.41
N ILE A 128 -17.65 -10.13 -11.98
CA ILE A 128 -17.59 -11.36 -12.78
C ILE A 128 -19.02 -11.71 -13.18
N LYS A 129 -19.25 -11.89 -14.49
CA LYS A 129 -20.56 -12.22 -15.05
C LYS A 129 -20.90 -13.69 -14.87
N GLY A 130 -22.17 -13.95 -14.57
CA GLY A 130 -22.76 -15.28 -14.44
C GLY A 130 -23.36 -15.52 -13.06
N ASP A 131 -24.13 -16.60 -12.95
CA ASP A 131 -24.61 -17.10 -11.68
C ASP A 131 -23.45 -17.78 -10.94
N HIS A 132 -23.04 -17.18 -9.82
CA HIS A 132 -21.95 -17.67 -8.98
C HIS A 132 -22.43 -18.16 -7.62
N HIS A 133 -23.72 -18.48 -7.50
CA HIS A 133 -24.27 -19.06 -6.28
C HIS A 133 -23.51 -20.33 -5.89
N LEU A 134 -23.13 -20.43 -4.60
CA LEU A 134 -22.39 -21.53 -3.98
C LEU A 134 -20.95 -21.76 -4.48
N LYS A 135 -20.42 -20.89 -5.36
CA LYS A 135 -19.02 -21.02 -5.80
C LYS A 135 -18.05 -20.51 -4.73
N PRO A 136 -16.99 -21.26 -4.41
CA PRO A 136 -15.99 -20.81 -3.44
C PRO A 136 -15.11 -19.73 -4.06
N TYR A 137 -14.61 -18.81 -3.22
CA TYR A 137 -13.64 -17.82 -3.64
C TYR A 137 -12.63 -17.48 -2.54
N TYR A 138 -11.49 -16.93 -2.94
CA TYR A 138 -10.50 -16.32 -2.03
C TYR A 138 -9.76 -15.17 -2.73
N TYR A 139 -9.07 -14.34 -1.96
CA TYR A 139 -8.27 -13.23 -2.50
C TYR A 139 -6.78 -13.56 -2.45
N LEU A 140 -6.07 -13.25 -3.53
CA LEU A 140 -4.61 -13.21 -3.56
C LEU A 140 -4.18 -11.75 -3.43
N VAL A 141 -3.68 -11.40 -2.25
CA VAL A 141 -3.26 -10.03 -1.94
C VAL A 141 -1.75 -9.95 -1.94
N LYS A 142 -1.19 -9.09 -2.80
CA LYS A 142 0.23 -8.80 -2.80
C LYS A 142 0.49 -7.53 -2.01
N ASN A 143 0.67 -7.69 -0.71
CA ASN A 143 1.41 -6.73 0.11
C ASN A 143 2.88 -7.15 0.03
N ARG A 144 3.81 -6.25 -0.27
CA ARG A 144 5.22 -6.65 -0.32
C ARG A 144 5.66 -7.11 1.07
N SER A 145 6.08 -8.37 1.19
CA SER A 145 6.82 -8.89 2.34
C SER A 145 7.69 -10.05 1.86
N PHE A 146 9.01 -9.82 1.86
CA PHE A 146 10.17 -10.71 1.68
C PHE A 146 10.32 -11.48 0.36
#